data_AF-A0A7S0JDG7-F1
#
_entry.id   AF-A0A7S0JDG7-F1
#
_cell.length_a   1.000
_cell.length_b   1.000
_cell.length_c   1.000
_cell.angle_alpha   90.00
_cell.angle_beta   90.00
_cell.angle_gamma   90.00
#
_symmetry.space_group_name_H-M   'P 1'
#
loop_
_entity.id
_entity.type
_entity.pdbx_description
1 polymer ?
#
loop_
_entity_poly.entity_id
_entity_poly.type
_entity_poly.pdbx_seq_one_letter_code
_entity_poly.pdbx_strand_id
1 'polypeptide(L)'
;PPLPHSNAPPPDSLVHIFRWSGRNTHFMLAHRDHLAMGTGSHFGLWIDRDLHYGSSGPTDTFDSPCLCSDPELDEVERGQPGDFQCNTLEVWGLDQQAITKRRQHLKAEGVRM
;
A
#
# COMPACT_ATOMS: atom_id res chain seq x y z
N PRO A 1 -7.25 7.96 -6.40
CA PRO A 1 -7.09 9.41 -6.67
C PRO A 1 -7.02 9.61 -8.19
N PRO A 2 -7.52 10.74 -8.73
CA PRO A 2 -7.26 11.07 -10.13
C PRO A 2 -5.76 11.18 -10.39
N LEU A 3 -5.31 10.85 -11.61
CA LEU A 3 -3.92 11.03 -11.99
C LEU A 3 -3.56 12.53 -11.91
N PRO A 4 -2.27 12.91 -11.73
CA PRO A 4 -1.84 14.31 -11.58
C PRO A 4 -2.33 15.27 -12.70
N HIS A 5 -2.79 14.73 -13.83
CA HIS A 5 -3.25 15.46 -15.01
C HIS A 5 -4.59 14.98 -15.60
N SER A 6 -5.39 14.16 -14.89
CA SER A 6 -6.67 13.66 -15.42
C SER A 6 -7.67 13.26 -14.35
N ASN A 7 -8.92 13.69 -14.51
CA ASN A 7 -10.07 13.24 -13.72
C ASN A 7 -10.55 11.82 -14.09
N ALA A 8 -9.96 11.19 -15.10
CA ALA A 8 -10.26 9.80 -15.43
C ALA A 8 -9.69 8.86 -14.34
N PRO A 9 -10.41 7.79 -13.99
CA PRO A 9 -9.84 6.75 -13.14
C PRO A 9 -8.59 6.17 -13.81
N PRO A 10 -7.55 5.80 -13.03
CA PRO A 10 -6.42 5.07 -13.59
C PRO A 10 -6.92 3.80 -14.28
N PRO A 11 -6.36 3.42 -15.45
CA PRO A 11 -6.62 2.12 -16.05
C PRO A 11 -6.40 1.01 -15.02
N ASP A 12 -7.32 0.03 -14.95
CA ASP A 12 -7.21 -1.11 -14.02
C ASP A 12 -5.91 -1.90 -14.18
N SER A 13 -5.27 -1.83 -15.35
CA SER A 13 -3.98 -2.46 -15.63
C SER A 13 -2.77 -1.75 -15.01
N LEU A 14 -2.91 -0.53 -14.50
CA LEU A 14 -1.81 0.22 -13.86
C LEU A 14 -1.73 0.01 -12.35
N VAL A 15 -2.77 -0.55 -11.73
CA VAL A 15 -2.86 -0.67 -10.27
C VAL A 15 -3.07 -2.13 -9.89
N HIS A 16 -2.10 -2.68 -9.17
CA HIS A 16 -2.21 -4.01 -8.57
C HIS A 16 -2.79 -3.91 -7.14
N ILE A 17 -3.82 -4.70 -6.86
CA ILE A 17 -4.47 -4.76 -5.54
C ILE A 17 -4.17 -6.11 -4.89
N PHE A 18 -3.36 -6.09 -3.83
CA PHE A 18 -3.06 -7.28 -3.01
C PHE A 18 -3.99 -7.32 -1.80
N ARG A 19 -4.89 -8.31 -1.75
CA ARG A 19 -5.84 -8.50 -0.65
C ARG A 19 -5.22 -9.42 0.41
N TRP A 20 -5.83 -9.45 1.60
CA TRP A 20 -5.43 -10.40 2.64
C TRP A 20 -5.44 -11.84 2.11
N SER A 21 -4.33 -12.55 2.31
CA SER A 21 -4.13 -13.92 1.80
C SER A 21 -4.82 -14.99 2.63
N GLY A 22 -5.24 -14.69 3.86
CA GLY A 22 -5.73 -15.67 4.83
C GLY A 22 -4.64 -16.39 5.62
N ARG A 23 -3.34 -16.21 5.30
CA ARG A 23 -2.24 -16.99 5.91
C ARG A 23 -1.90 -16.56 7.35
N ASN A 24 -2.06 -15.28 7.68
CA ASN A 24 -1.83 -14.73 9.02
C ASN A 24 -2.63 -13.43 9.22
N THR A 25 -2.74 -12.93 10.46
CA THR A 25 -3.48 -11.69 10.80
C THR A 25 -2.57 -10.54 11.23
N HIS A 26 -1.28 -10.60 10.88
CA HIS A 26 -0.28 -9.60 11.26
C HIS A 26 -0.29 -8.44 10.26
N PHE A 27 -1.31 -7.60 10.34
CA PHE A 27 -1.57 -6.57 9.33
C PHE A 27 -0.67 -5.35 9.44
N MET A 28 -0.50 -4.82 10.65
CA MET A 28 0.21 -3.55 10.87
C MET A 28 0.99 -3.61 12.18
N LEU A 29 2.15 -2.96 12.18
CA LEU A 29 2.99 -2.73 13.36
C LEU A 29 3.36 -1.25 13.37
N ALA A 30 3.06 -0.57 14.47
CA ALA A 30 3.50 0.79 14.71
C ALA A 30 4.41 0.81 15.93
N HIS A 31 5.63 1.28 15.75
CA HIS A 31 6.62 1.49 16.80
C HIS A 31 7.05 2.95 16.81
N ARG A 32 7.72 3.38 17.88
CA ARG A 32 8.31 4.73 17.92
C ARG A 32 9.33 4.98 16.81
N ASP A 33 9.91 3.92 16.27
CA ASP A 33 10.99 3.98 15.31
C ASP A 33 10.56 3.72 13.87
N HIS A 34 9.33 3.25 13.65
CA HIS A 34 8.85 2.90 12.32
C HIS A 34 7.35 2.60 12.30
N LEU A 35 6.79 2.65 11.09
CA LEU A 35 5.51 2.06 10.74
C LEU A 35 5.75 0.93 9.75
N ALA A 36 5.08 -0.20 9.93
CA ALA A 36 5.17 -1.34 9.03
C ALA A 36 3.80 -1.98 8.77
N MET A 37 3.66 -2.58 7.58
CA MET A 37 2.45 -3.29 7.16
C MET A 37 2.80 -4.60 6.46
N GLY A 38 2.04 -5.64 6.79
CA GLY A 38 2.22 -7.00 6.30
C GLY A 38 3.51 -7.64 6.79
N THR A 39 3.50 -8.95 7.01
CA THR A 39 4.68 -9.70 7.45
C THR A 39 4.86 -10.98 6.62
N GLY A 40 6.08 -11.48 6.62
CA GLY A 40 6.51 -12.73 6.00
C GLY A 40 8.00 -12.91 6.28
N SER A 41 8.80 -13.06 5.22
CA SER A 41 10.26 -12.90 5.31
C SER A 41 10.70 -11.43 5.48
N HIS A 42 9.88 -10.49 4.99
CA HIS A 42 10.07 -9.04 5.13
C HIS A 42 8.74 -8.34 5.46
N PHE A 43 8.79 -7.03 5.74
CA PHE A 43 7.60 -6.19 5.76
C PHE A 43 7.20 -5.81 4.33
N GLY A 44 5.90 -5.75 4.07
CA GLY A 44 5.38 -5.38 2.74
C GLY A 44 5.56 -3.91 2.47
N LEU A 45 5.41 -3.11 3.52
CA LEU A 45 5.82 -1.73 3.57
C LEU A 45 6.42 -1.47 4.95
N TRP A 46 7.59 -0.87 4.98
CA TRP A 46 8.20 -0.33 6.18
C TRP A 46 8.64 1.10 5.89
N ILE A 47 8.45 1.99 6.85
CA ILE A 47 8.94 3.36 6.79
C ILE A 47 9.50 3.75 8.16
N ASP A 48 10.61 4.45 8.15
CA ASP A 48 11.31 4.88 9.36
C ASP A 48 10.54 5.92 10.17
N ARG A 49 11.08 6.23 11.34
CA ARG A 49 10.55 7.24 12.28
C ARG A 49 10.33 8.60 11.64
N ASP A 50 11.22 8.97 10.73
CA ASP A 50 11.24 10.30 10.11
C ASP A 50 10.33 10.36 8.86
N LEU A 51 9.70 9.23 8.52
CA LEU A 51 8.82 9.07 7.36
C LEU A 51 9.53 9.42 6.04
N HIS A 52 10.85 9.19 5.98
CA HIS A 52 11.69 9.62 4.88
C HIS A 52 12.32 8.45 4.14
N TYR A 53 12.76 7.41 4.85
CA TYR A 53 13.29 6.20 4.24
C TYR A 53 12.38 5.02 4.51
N GLY A 54 12.23 4.17 3.51
CA GLY A 54 11.42 2.97 3.63
C GLY A 54 11.97 1.81 2.82
N SER A 55 11.36 0.66 3.05
CA SER A 55 11.63 -0.53 2.26
C SER A 55 10.36 -1.34 2.04
N SER A 56 10.35 -2.12 0.97
CA SER A 56 9.28 -3.05 0.64
C SER A 56 9.87 -4.42 0.34
N GLY A 57 9.21 -5.47 0.79
CA GLY A 57 9.56 -6.85 0.47
C GLY A 57 8.33 -7.71 0.24
N PRO A 58 8.51 -8.96 -0.20
CA PRO A 58 7.41 -9.89 -0.35
C PRO A 58 6.80 -10.23 1.01
N THR A 59 5.46 -10.43 1.05
CA THR A 59 4.76 -10.78 2.30
C THR A 59 3.81 -11.94 2.14
N ASP A 60 3.70 -12.74 3.21
CA ASP A 60 2.67 -13.76 3.31
C ASP A 60 1.31 -13.17 3.66
N THR A 61 1.25 -12.05 4.39
CA THR A 61 -0.03 -11.44 4.80
C THR A 61 -0.89 -11.04 3.61
N PHE A 62 -0.28 -10.54 2.53
CA PHE A 62 -1.00 -10.08 1.33
C PHE A 62 -0.68 -10.88 0.07
N ASP A 63 0.25 -11.84 0.14
CA ASP A 63 0.79 -12.55 -1.04
C ASP A 63 1.32 -11.58 -2.11
N SER A 64 1.88 -10.45 -1.65
CA SER A 64 2.41 -9.39 -2.50
C SER A 64 3.90 -9.61 -2.76
N PRO A 65 4.41 -9.25 -3.95
CA PRO A 65 5.85 -9.12 -4.17
C PRO A 65 6.39 -7.86 -3.46
N CYS A 66 7.67 -7.57 -3.64
CA CYS A 66 8.21 -6.24 -3.36
C CYS A 66 7.45 -5.19 -4.20
N LEU A 67 6.97 -4.14 -3.55
CA LEU A 67 6.19 -3.06 -4.17
C LEU A 67 7.10 -1.99 -4.78
N CYS A 68 8.31 -1.86 -4.26
CA CYS A 68 9.29 -0.84 -4.63
C CYS A 68 10.50 -1.50 -5.31
N SER A 69 10.24 -2.19 -6.42
CA SER A 69 11.30 -2.66 -7.32
C SER A 69 11.24 -1.84 -8.59
N ASP A 70 12.15 -0.89 -8.73
CA ASP A 70 12.44 -0.31 -10.04
C ASP A 70 13.29 -1.35 -10.79
N PRO A 71 12.89 -1.86 -11.96
CA PRO A 71 13.72 -2.76 -12.77
C PRO A 71 14.75 -2.00 -13.64
N GLU A 72 14.63 -0.68 -13.81
CA GLU A 72 15.45 0.14 -14.71
C GLU A 72 16.68 0.82 -14.03
N LEU A 73 16.65 1.07 -12.72
CA LEU A 73 17.76 1.72 -11.98
C LEU A 73 19.02 0.86 -11.79
N ASP A 74 20.13 1.02 -12.50
CA ASP A 74 21.36 0.20 -12.31
C ASP A 74 21.65 -0.33 -10.88
N GLU A 75 22.01 -1.63 -10.75
CA GLU A 75 22.18 -2.35 -9.46
C GLU A 75 23.10 -1.64 -8.46
N VAL A 76 24.02 -0.80 -8.95
CA VAL A 76 25.00 -0.05 -8.16
C VAL A 76 24.38 1.17 -7.47
N GLU A 77 23.33 1.77 -8.04
CA GLU A 77 22.61 2.92 -7.47
C GLU A 77 21.41 2.51 -6.60
N ARG A 78 20.93 1.28 -6.78
CA ARG A 78 19.63 0.78 -6.27
C ARG A 78 19.54 0.55 -4.75
N GLY A 79 20.59 0.77 -3.97
CA GLY A 79 20.58 0.42 -2.53
C GLY A 79 20.28 -1.07 -2.30
N GLN A 80 19.62 -1.44 -1.20
CA GLN A 80 19.07 -2.79 -1.10
C GLN A 80 17.79 -2.90 -1.94
N PRO A 81 17.52 -4.05 -2.60
CA PRO A 81 16.30 -4.25 -3.35
C PRO A 81 15.06 -3.98 -2.49
N GLY A 82 14.22 -3.06 -2.92
CA GLY A 82 13.02 -2.66 -2.18
C GLY A 82 13.13 -1.36 -1.41
N ASP A 83 14.33 -0.79 -1.25
CA ASP A 83 14.52 0.50 -0.58
C ASP A 83 13.94 1.65 -1.41
N PHE A 84 13.37 2.65 -0.73
CA PHE A 84 12.85 3.86 -1.36
C PHE A 84 12.98 5.08 -0.45
N GLN A 85 12.95 6.25 -1.08
CA GLN A 85 12.78 7.54 -0.39
C GLN A 85 11.32 7.97 -0.49
N CYS A 86 10.71 8.29 0.65
CA CYS A 86 9.35 8.80 0.72
C CYS A 86 9.38 10.32 0.53
N ASN A 87 8.95 10.79 -0.63
CA ASN A 87 8.85 12.22 -0.89
C ASN A 87 7.61 12.85 -0.21
N THR A 88 6.49 12.12 -0.21
CA THR A 88 5.22 12.58 0.37
C THR A 88 4.44 11.38 0.91
N LEU A 89 3.97 11.47 2.16
CA LEU A 89 3.01 10.54 2.75
C LEU A 89 1.67 11.23 2.95
N GLU A 90 0.62 10.68 2.33
CA GLU A 90 -0.75 11.16 2.52
C GLU A 90 -1.58 10.11 3.27
N VAL A 91 -2.28 10.53 4.32
CA VAL A 91 -3.19 9.68 5.09
C VAL A 91 -4.59 10.25 5.01
N TRP A 92 -5.51 9.46 4.46
CA TRP A 92 -6.88 9.90 4.18
C TRP A 92 -7.86 9.30 5.19
N GLY A 93 -8.50 10.17 5.96
CA GLY A 93 -9.64 9.78 6.81
C GLY A 93 -10.95 9.83 6.02
N LEU A 94 -11.81 8.84 6.22
CA LEU A 94 -13.18 8.86 5.69
C LEU A 94 -14.16 9.14 6.81
N ASP A 95 -15.04 10.12 6.60
CA ASP A 95 -16.11 10.42 7.53
C ASP A 95 -17.18 9.30 7.56
N GLN A 96 -17.75 9.06 8.74
CA GLN A 96 -18.74 8.00 8.96
C GLN A 96 -20.00 8.21 8.11
N GLN A 97 -20.40 9.45 7.83
CA GLN A 97 -21.55 9.72 6.98
C GLN A 97 -21.23 9.37 5.52
N ALA A 98 -20.02 9.70 5.05
CA ALA A 98 -19.55 9.34 3.72
C ALA A 98 -19.50 7.82 3.52
N ILE A 99 -18.96 7.09 4.51
CA ILE A 99 -18.93 5.61 4.50
C ILE A 99 -20.36 5.05 4.44
N THR A 100 -21.25 5.57 5.27
CA THR A 100 -22.65 5.11 5.35
C THR A 100 -23.37 5.32 4.02
N LYS A 101 -23.22 6.49 3.40
CA LYS A 101 -23.78 6.81 2.09
C LYS A 101 -23.26 5.88 0.99
N ARG A 102 -21.95 5.60 0.95
CA ARG A 102 -21.37 4.66 -0.02
C ARG A 102 -21.89 3.24 0.19
N ARG A 103 -22.03 2.79 1.44
CA ARG A 103 -22.59 1.47 1.75
C ARG A 103 -24.04 1.31 1.29
N GLN A 104 -24.88 2.33 1.49
CA GLN A 104 -26.27 2.31 1.01
C GLN A 104 -26.34 2.25 -0.51
N HIS A 105 -25.51 3.03 -1.19
CA HIS A 105 -25.43 3.02 -2.65
C HIS A 105 -24.97 1.66 -3.19
N LEU A 106 -23.92 1.06 -2.63
CA LEU A 106 -23.45 -0.28 -3.04
C LEU A 106 -24.50 -1.38 -2.81
N LYS A 107 -25.27 -1.29 -1.71
CA LYS A 107 -26.40 -2.18 -1.46
C LYS A 107 -27.51 -2.02 -2.51
N ALA A 108 -27.80 -0.78 -2.93
CA ALA A 108 -28.77 -0.50 -3.99
C ALA A 108 -28.30 -1.03 -5.36
N GLU A 109 -26.99 -1.12 -5.59
CA GLU A 109 -26.37 -1.72 -6.77
C GLU A 109 -26.24 -3.25 -6.70
N GLY A 110 -26.69 -3.88 -5.60
CA GLY A 110 -26.64 -5.34 -5.43
C GLY A 110 -25.23 -5.89 -5.16
N VAL A 111 -24.26 -5.03 -4.84
CA VAL A 111 -22.89 -5.44 -4.50
C VAL A 111 -22.90 -6.06 -3.10
N ARG A 112 -22.54 -7.35 -3.00
CA ARG A 112 -22.31 -8.01 -1.70
C ARG A 112 -20.97 -7.54 -1.11
N MET A 113 -21.02 -7.02 0.12
CA MET A 113 -19.84 -6.70 0.92
C MET A 113 -19.39 -7.91 1.74
#